data_AF-A0A2M9P4J5-F1
#
_entry.id   AF-A0A2M9P4J5-F1
#
_cell.length_a   1.000
_cell.length_b   1.000
_cell.length_c   1.000
_cell.angle_alpha   90.00
_cell.angle_beta   90.00
_cell.angle_gamma   90.00
#
_symmetry.space_group_name_H-M   'P 1'
#
loop_
_entity.id
_entity.type
_entity.pdbx_description
1 polymer ?
#
loop_
_entity_poly.entity_id
_entity_poly.type
_entity_poly.pdbx_seq_one_letter_code
_entity_poly.pdbx_strand_id
1 'polypeptide(L)' 'MALLSVIRRWALRDQLSIREIARRTGLSRNTIRKYLRLGTVQPEFKVP' A
#
# COMPACT_ATOMS: atom_id res chain seq x y z
N MET A 1 6.35 -8.00 -8.02
CA MET A 1 6.12 -6.83 -7.13
C MET A 1 4.82 -7.02 -6.33
N ALA A 2 4.80 -7.86 -5.29
CA ALA A 2 3.57 -8.21 -4.56
C ALA A 2 3.29 -7.33 -3.31
N LEU A 3 4.33 -6.98 -2.56
CA LEU A 3 4.19 -6.31 -1.25
C LEU A 3 3.63 -4.87 -1.36
N LEU A 4 4.09 -4.11 -2.36
CA LEU A 4 3.61 -2.74 -2.60
C LEU A 4 2.12 -2.71 -2.95
N SER A 5 1.68 -3.67 -3.77
CA SER A 5 0.29 -3.79 -4.21
C SER A 5 -0.64 -4.15 -3.05
N VAL A 6 -0.19 -4.99 -2.11
CA VAL A 6 -0.95 -5.33 -0.89
C VAL A 6 -1.07 -4.12 0.04
N ILE A 7 0.04 -3.41 0.32
CA ILE A 7 0.05 -2.20 1.16
C ILE A 7 -0.90 -1.13 0.59
N ARG A 8 -0.88 -0.94 -0.74
CA ARG A 8 -1.77 0.01 -1.41
C ARG A 8 -3.23 -0.41 -1.34
N ARG A 9 -3.55 -1.69 -1.55
CA ARG A 9 -4.93 -2.18 -1.45
C ARG A 9 -5.47 -1.94 -0.04
N TRP A 10 -4.69 -2.26 0.98
CA TRP A 10 -5.05 -2.03 2.37
C TRP A 10 -5.24 -0.54 2.70
N ALA A 11 -4.38 0.34 2.20
CA ALA A 11 -4.48 1.77 2.48
C ALA A 11 -5.59 2.49 1.66
N LEU A 12 -5.77 2.14 0.39
CA LEU A 12 -6.66 2.85 -0.55
C LEU A 12 -8.06 2.23 -0.66
N ARG A 13 -8.20 0.89 -0.61
CA ARG A 13 -9.51 0.21 -0.63
C ARG A 13 -10.05 -0.03 0.77
N ASP A 14 -9.24 -0.66 1.61
CA ASP A 14 -9.70 -1.10 2.94
C ASP A 14 -9.58 0.02 3.99
N GLN A 15 -9.05 1.20 3.60
CA GLN A 15 -8.78 2.36 4.46
C GLN A 15 -8.09 2.00 5.79
N LEU A 16 -7.26 0.95 5.77
CA LEU A 16 -6.53 0.49 6.94
C LEU A 16 -5.51 1.53 7.38
N SER A 17 -5.42 1.74 8.68
CA SER A 17 -4.46 2.69 9.24
C SER A 17 -3.04 2.24 8.94
N ILE A 18 -2.14 3.19 8.65
CA ILE A 18 -0.71 2.91 8.41
C ILE A 18 -0.08 2.09 9.55
N ARG A 19 -0.57 2.25 10.80
CA ARG A 19 -0.15 1.44 11.96
C ARG A 19 -0.51 -0.04 11.82
N GLU A 20 -1.69 -0.34 11.30
CA GLU A 20 -2.18 -1.71 11.13
C GLU A 20 -1.40 -2.42 10.03
N ILE A 21 -1.15 -1.70 8.92
CA ILE A 21 -0.31 -2.17 7.82
C ILE A 21 1.11 -2.41 8.30
N ALA A 22 1.68 -1.51 9.13
CA ALA A 22 3.01 -1.68 9.72
C ALA A 22 3.10 -2.92 10.61
N ARG A 23 2.08 -3.19 11.43
CA ARG A 23 2.03 -4.41 12.26
C ARG A 23 2.01 -5.69 11.43
N ARG A 24 1.21 -5.71 10.37
CA ARG A 24 1.04 -6.90 9.52
C ARG A 24 2.23 -7.16 8.59
N THR A 25 2.87 -6.11 8.12
CA THR A 25 3.99 -6.22 7.17
C THR A 25 5.36 -6.21 7.85
N GLY A 26 5.44 -5.87 9.13
CA GLY A 26 6.72 -5.70 9.85
C GLY A 26 7.53 -4.49 9.37
N LEU A 27 6.96 -3.64 8.50
CA LEU A 27 7.66 -2.49 7.94
C LEU A 27 7.50 -1.25 8.81
N SER A 28 8.49 -0.36 8.73
CA SER A 28 8.40 0.95 9.35
C SER A 28 7.27 1.78 8.72
N ARG A 29 6.60 2.60 9.54
CA ARG A 29 5.56 3.53 9.10
C ARG A 29 6.08 4.51 8.04
N ASN A 30 7.37 4.86 8.12
CA ASN A 30 8.03 5.74 7.14
C ASN A 30 8.17 5.06 5.79
N THR A 31 8.50 3.77 5.78
CA THR A 31 8.57 2.95 4.57
C THR A 31 7.21 2.87 3.88
N ILE A 32 6.14 2.61 4.65
CA ILE A 32 4.77 2.58 4.11
C ILE A 32 4.38 3.94 3.55
N ARG A 33 4.64 5.03 4.28
CA ARG A 33 4.36 6.40 3.81
C ARG A 33 5.14 6.72 2.53
N LYS A 34 6.41 6.34 2.44
CA LYS A 34 7.24 6.51 1.22
C LYS A 34 6.65 5.74 0.04
N TYR A 35 6.20 4.51 0.25
CA TYR A 35 5.58 3.67 -0.79
C TYR A 35 4.20 4.16 -1.24
N LEU A 36 3.43 4.78 -0.34
CA LEU A 36 2.17 5.44 -0.70
C LEU A 36 2.42 6.76 -1.44
N ARG A 37 3.47 7.52 -1.08
CA ARG A 37 3.84 8.79 -1.74
C ARG A 37 4.46 8.60 -3.13
N LEU A 38 5.18 7.49 -3.37
CA LEU A 38 5.72 7.08 -4.67
C LEU A 38 4.62 6.60 -5.66
N GLY A 39 3.41 7.16 -5.53
CA GLY A 39 2.19 6.77 -6.23
C GLY A 39 2.14 7.17 -7.70
N THR A 40 3.08 6.74 -8.53
CA THR A 40 3.08 7.02 -9.99
C THR A 40 3.02 5.78 -10.87
N VAL A 41 2.55 4.65 -10.34
CA VAL A 41 2.06 3.57 -11.21
C VAL A 41 0.69 3.19 -10.68
N GLN A 42 -0.33 3.87 -11.19
CA GLN A 42 -1.69 3.37 -11.24
C GLN A 42 -1.59 1.96 -11.84
N PRO A 43 -1.95 0.87 -11.15
CA PRO A 43 -2.29 -0.34 -11.88
C PRO A 43 -3.51 0.05 -12.71
N GLU A 44 -3.34 0.19 -14.03
CA GLU A 44 -4.45 0.15 -14.97
C GLU A 44 -5.16 -1.17 -14.70
N PHE A 45 -6.24 -1.10 -13.92
CA PHE A 45 -7.21 -2.16 -13.89
C PHE A 45 -7.86 -2.14 -15.26
N LYS A 46 -7.29 -2.88 -16.22
CA LYS A 46 -8.07 -3.43 -17.34
C LYS A 46 -9.09 -4.37 -16.71
N VAL A 47 -10.21 -3.80 -16.30
CA VAL A 47 -11.46 -4.52 -16.21
C VAL A 47 -11.79 -4.99 -17.63
N PRO A 48 -12.00 -6.30 -17.86
CA PRO A 48 -12.48 -6.81 -19.15
C PRO A 48 -13.91 -6.34 -19.44
#